data_AF-A0A3D0S4B2-F1
#
_entry.id   AF-A0A3D0S4B2-F1
#
_cell.length_a   1.000
_cell.length_b   1.000
_cell.length_c   1.000
_cell.angle_alpha   90.00
_cell.angle_beta   90.00
_cell.angle_gamma   90.00
#
_symmetry.space_group_name_H-M   'P 1'
#
loop_
_entity.id
_entity.type
_entity.pdbx_description
1 polymer ?
#
loop_
_entity_poly.entity_id
_entity_poly.type
_entity_poly.pdbx_seq_one_letter_code
_entity_poly.pdbx_strand_id
1 'polypeptide(L)'
;MLKYSGLGAAAVASSSFLAACGGDDGGSGGGGATGPQKSGGTLIHGATGGGSKDTLDPHAPVTAADIARVNNLYEPLLFWNNNYELEPALAESVESSADAKTWTIKMRQGVTFHNGQPVTADDAWKTFNRILDEATAAAARANYLTIASIDTPDDYTVVFNLSQADVPLLAALATTNAAIVDTADIESGAVATL
;
A
#
# COMPACT_ATOMS: atom_id res chain seq x y z
N MET A 1 25.02 7.65 69.59
CA MET A 1 24.00 8.69 69.89
C MET A 1 22.95 8.56 68.79
N LEU A 2 21.68 8.19 68.96
CA LEU A 2 20.78 8.02 70.10
C LEU A 2 19.69 7.03 69.59
N LYS A 3 19.71 5.76 70.01
CA LYS A 3 18.70 5.09 70.87
C LYS A 3 17.22 5.41 70.52
N TYR A 4 16.43 4.41 70.10
CA TYR A 4 15.39 3.81 70.96
C TYR A 4 14.71 2.60 70.29
N SER A 5 14.58 1.54 71.09
CA SER A 5 13.83 0.31 70.88
C SER A 5 12.42 0.46 71.43
N GLY A 6 11.44 -0.26 70.86
CA GLY A 6 10.38 -0.92 71.64
C GLY A 6 8.92 -0.49 71.44
N LEU A 7 8.08 -1.52 71.25
CA LEU A 7 6.63 -1.65 71.51
C LEU A 7 5.68 -0.74 70.70
N GLY A 8 4.54 -1.17 70.18
CA GLY A 8 3.73 -2.35 70.37
C GLY A 8 2.45 -2.23 69.50
N ALA A 9 1.69 -3.32 69.45
CA ALA A 9 0.53 -3.58 68.60
C ALA A 9 -0.56 -2.48 68.54
N ALA A 10 -1.23 -2.36 67.39
CA ALA A 10 -2.65 -2.75 67.22
C ALA A 10 -3.16 -2.39 65.81
N ALA A 11 -4.03 -3.26 65.30
CA ALA A 11 -4.84 -3.11 64.08
C ALA A 11 -5.68 -1.80 64.09
N VAL A 12 -6.25 -1.28 63.01
CA VAL A 12 -7.31 -1.86 62.17
C VAL A 12 -7.54 -0.94 60.96
N ALA A 13 -7.64 -1.58 59.80
CA ALA A 13 -8.47 -1.27 58.61
C ALA A 13 -8.61 0.16 58.04
N SER A 14 -8.25 0.23 56.76
CA SER A 14 -9.06 0.72 55.64
C SER A 14 -9.51 2.18 55.61
N SER A 15 -8.94 2.96 54.69
CA SER A 15 -9.58 3.27 53.38
C SER A 15 -8.88 4.43 52.69
N SER A 16 -9.03 4.46 51.36
CA SER A 16 -8.91 5.65 50.52
C SER A 16 -7.49 6.03 50.07
N PHE A 17 -6.95 5.29 49.10
CA PHE A 17 -6.03 5.92 48.15
C PHE A 17 -6.84 6.74 47.15
N LEU A 18 -6.93 8.03 47.42
CA LEU A 18 -7.04 9.06 46.40
C LEU A 18 -5.84 8.94 45.46
N ALA A 19 -6.09 8.64 44.18
CA ALA A 19 -5.17 8.92 43.09
C ALA A 19 -5.96 9.76 42.08
N ALA A 20 -5.91 11.09 42.24
CA ALA A 20 -5.03 11.97 41.47
C ALA A 20 -5.63 12.29 40.09
N CYS A 21 -6.49 13.31 40.04
CA CYS A 21 -6.59 14.16 38.85
C CYS A 21 -5.32 15.01 38.79
N GLY A 22 -4.54 14.88 37.72
CA GLY A 22 -3.43 15.78 37.43
C GLY A 22 -2.64 15.34 36.21
N GLY A 23 -2.88 15.99 35.06
CA GLY A 23 -2.05 15.87 33.86
C GLY A 23 -2.84 16.07 32.57
N ASP A 24 -2.84 17.31 32.07
CA ASP A 24 -3.21 17.69 30.71
C ASP A 24 -2.17 17.13 29.73
N ASP A 25 -2.60 16.33 28.76
CA ASP A 25 -1.96 16.21 27.45
C ASP A 25 -2.94 15.51 26.48
N GLY A 26 -3.34 16.26 25.46
CA GLY A 26 -4.35 15.90 24.46
C GLY A 26 -3.91 14.78 23.52
N GLY A 27 -3.95 13.53 24.00
CA GLY A 27 -3.89 12.34 23.17
C GLY A 27 -5.28 11.75 22.99
N SER A 28 -5.94 12.01 21.85
CA SER A 28 -7.08 11.21 21.40
C SER A 28 -6.57 9.84 20.96
N GLY A 29 -6.19 9.01 21.94
CA GLY A 29 -5.85 7.61 21.74
C GLY A 29 -7.15 6.85 21.54
N GLY A 30 -7.45 6.53 20.28
CA GLY A 30 -8.53 5.60 19.94
C GLY A 30 -8.37 4.33 20.80
N GLY A 31 -9.43 3.98 21.54
CA GLY A 31 -9.43 2.83 22.44
C GLY A 31 -9.12 1.54 21.68
N GLY A 32 -7.86 1.16 21.64
CA GLY A 32 -7.44 -0.15 21.16
C GLY A 32 -8.06 -1.21 22.05
N ALA A 33 -8.82 -2.13 21.44
CA ALA A 33 -9.40 -3.25 22.16
C ALA A 33 -8.26 -4.04 22.84
N THR A 34 -8.25 -4.07 24.17
CA THR A 34 -7.23 -4.74 24.99
C THR A 34 -7.47 -6.26 25.15
N GLY A 35 -8.32 -6.83 24.29
CA GLY A 35 -8.59 -8.26 24.27
C GLY A 35 -7.57 -9.04 23.44
N PRO A 36 -7.39 -10.34 23.68
CA PRO A 36 -6.57 -11.18 22.81
C PRO A 36 -7.09 -11.10 21.37
N GLN A 37 -6.17 -10.93 20.42
CA GLN A 37 -6.49 -10.86 18.99
C GLN A 37 -7.17 -12.17 18.57
N LYS A 38 -8.42 -12.09 18.13
CA LYS A 38 -9.18 -13.26 17.68
C LYS A 38 -8.66 -13.66 16.29
N SER A 39 -8.24 -14.91 16.14
CA SER A 39 -7.86 -15.48 14.85
C SER A 39 -9.09 -16.05 14.13
N GLY A 40 -9.17 -15.81 12.81
CA GLY A 40 -10.31 -16.22 11.97
C GLY A 40 -11.53 -15.30 12.04
N GLY A 41 -12.56 -15.65 11.28
CA GLY A 41 -13.80 -14.89 11.15
C GLY A 41 -13.93 -14.13 9.83
N THR A 42 -15.03 -13.40 9.67
CA THR A 42 -15.31 -12.58 8.50
C THR A 42 -15.24 -11.11 8.88
N LEU A 43 -14.35 -10.36 8.21
CA LEU A 43 -14.36 -8.91 8.26
C LEU A 43 -15.39 -8.38 7.26
N ILE A 44 -16.36 -7.60 7.73
CA ILE A 44 -17.32 -6.90 6.86
C ILE A 44 -16.92 -5.43 6.83
N HIS A 45 -16.51 -4.97 5.65
CA HIS A 45 -16.19 -3.56 5.41
C HIS A 45 -17.32 -2.90 4.64
N GLY A 46 -17.90 -1.83 5.20
CA GLY A 46 -18.88 -0.99 4.52
C GLY A 46 -18.18 0.21 3.88
N ALA A 47 -18.17 0.27 2.55
CA ALA A 47 -17.71 1.43 1.79
C ALA A 47 -18.92 2.21 1.25
N THR A 48 -18.82 3.53 1.22
CA THR A 48 -19.82 4.37 0.56
C THR A 48 -19.58 4.43 -0.94
N GLY A 49 -20.66 4.54 -1.72
CA GLY A 49 -20.60 4.53 -3.18
C GLY A 49 -20.98 3.17 -3.78
N GLY A 50 -20.56 2.95 -5.02
CA GLY A 50 -20.89 1.78 -5.81
C GLY A 50 -22.23 1.88 -6.57
N GLY A 51 -22.36 1.12 -7.64
CA GLY A 51 -23.54 1.07 -8.51
C GLY A 51 -23.35 0.15 -9.70
N SER A 52 -24.17 0.32 -10.74
CA SER A 52 -24.12 -0.52 -11.95
C SER A 52 -22.89 -0.29 -12.84
N LYS A 53 -21.93 0.54 -12.40
CA LYS A 53 -20.69 0.88 -13.11
C LYS A 53 -19.44 0.47 -12.31
N ASP A 54 -19.63 -0.31 -11.25
CA ASP A 54 -18.52 -0.86 -10.47
C ASP A 54 -17.59 -1.67 -11.36
N THR A 55 -16.31 -1.67 -11.02
CA THR A 55 -15.27 -2.31 -11.80
C THR A 55 -14.19 -2.89 -10.90
N LEU A 56 -13.56 -3.97 -11.37
CA LEU A 56 -12.33 -4.52 -10.78
C LEU A 56 -11.09 -4.14 -11.59
N ASP A 57 -11.23 -3.33 -12.65
CA ASP A 57 -10.08 -2.80 -13.38
C ASP A 57 -9.37 -1.75 -12.51
N PRO A 58 -8.12 -2.00 -12.07
CA PRO A 58 -7.41 -1.06 -11.22
C PRO A 58 -7.01 0.23 -11.96
N HIS A 59 -6.98 0.23 -13.30
CA HIS A 59 -6.58 1.40 -14.10
C HIS A 59 -7.77 2.30 -14.45
N ALA A 60 -9.00 1.81 -14.29
CA ALA A 60 -10.21 2.59 -14.55
C ALA A 60 -10.48 3.65 -13.45
N PRO A 61 -11.34 4.64 -13.71
CA PRO A 61 -11.85 5.53 -12.67
C PRO A 61 -12.64 4.72 -11.62
N VAL A 62 -12.08 4.63 -10.41
CA VAL A 62 -12.59 3.77 -9.34
C VAL A 62 -13.25 4.60 -8.23
N THR A 63 -14.37 4.10 -7.70
CA THR A 63 -15.00 4.64 -6.49
C THR A 63 -14.29 4.15 -5.22
N ALA A 64 -14.64 4.67 -4.04
CA ALA A 64 -14.08 4.17 -2.78
C ALA A 64 -14.37 2.67 -2.56
N ALA A 65 -15.54 2.18 -3.01
CA ALA A 65 -15.88 0.76 -2.96
C ALA A 65 -15.00 -0.07 -3.90
N ASP A 66 -14.72 0.42 -5.10
CA ASP A 66 -13.84 -0.25 -6.06
C ASP A 66 -12.40 -0.28 -5.55
N ILE A 67 -11.87 0.85 -5.05
CA ILE A 67 -10.53 0.94 -4.43
C ILE A 67 -10.38 -0.11 -3.32
N ALA A 68 -11.39 -0.26 -2.46
CA ALA A 68 -11.37 -1.26 -1.41
C ALA A 68 -11.29 -2.70 -1.97
N ARG A 69 -11.90 -2.98 -3.12
CA ARG A 69 -11.81 -4.29 -3.78
C ARG A 69 -10.45 -4.48 -4.43
N VAL A 70 -10.02 -3.54 -5.27
CA VAL A 70 -8.79 -3.68 -6.06
C VAL A 70 -7.53 -3.71 -5.20
N ASN A 71 -7.50 -3.00 -4.05
CA ASN A 71 -6.39 -3.09 -3.10
C ASN A 71 -6.23 -4.46 -2.44
N ASN A 72 -7.26 -5.32 -2.49
CA ASN A 72 -7.17 -6.69 -2.00
C ASN A 72 -6.81 -7.70 -3.11
N LEU A 73 -6.83 -7.27 -4.37
CA LEU A 73 -6.66 -8.14 -5.54
C LEU A 73 -5.32 -7.92 -6.26
N TYR A 74 -4.83 -6.69 -6.26
CA TYR A 74 -3.64 -6.33 -7.04
C TYR A 74 -2.60 -5.62 -6.20
N GLU A 75 -1.36 -5.67 -6.67
CA GLU A 75 -0.22 -5.04 -6.03
C GLU A 75 0.54 -4.13 -7.01
N PRO A 76 0.89 -2.89 -6.60
CA PRO A 76 1.77 -2.00 -7.36
C PRO A 76 3.26 -2.35 -7.19
N LEU A 77 4.15 -1.64 -7.89
CA LEU A 77 5.60 -1.82 -7.75
C LEU A 77 6.12 -1.32 -6.39
N LEU A 78 5.59 -0.20 -5.92
CA LEU A 78 5.89 0.40 -4.61
C LEU A 78 4.63 0.48 -3.77
N PHE A 79 4.74 0.79 -2.49
CA PHE A 79 3.58 0.99 -1.62
C PHE A 79 3.87 2.04 -0.55
N TRP A 80 2.82 2.69 -0.04
CA TRP A 80 2.89 3.64 1.07
C TRP A 80 2.67 2.94 2.40
N ASN A 81 3.70 2.88 3.25
CA ASN A 81 3.55 2.31 4.59
C ASN A 81 2.67 3.20 5.50
N ASN A 82 2.38 2.72 6.71
CA ASN A 82 1.55 3.45 7.68
C ASN A 82 2.15 4.79 8.16
N ASN A 83 3.44 5.03 7.90
CA ASN A 83 4.14 6.27 8.21
C ASN A 83 4.18 7.24 7.01
N TYR A 84 3.51 6.90 5.90
CA TYR A 84 3.58 7.62 4.62
C TYR A 84 5.00 7.66 4.03
N GLU A 85 5.72 6.56 4.16
CA GLU A 85 7.01 6.36 3.51
C GLU A 85 6.84 5.36 2.36
N LEU A 86 7.58 5.57 1.27
CA LEU A 86 7.59 4.64 0.14
C LEU A 86 8.42 3.41 0.49
N GLU A 87 7.83 2.23 0.29
CA GLU A 87 8.47 0.94 0.48
C GLU A 87 8.33 0.04 -0.76
N PRO A 88 9.23 -0.93 -0.96
CA PRO A 88 9.11 -1.91 -2.04
C PRO A 88 7.92 -2.86 -1.84
N ALA A 89 7.05 -2.96 -2.84
CA ALA A 89 5.97 -3.96 -2.93
C ALA A 89 6.38 -5.09 -3.87
N LEU A 90 5.91 -5.11 -5.13
CA LEU A 90 6.45 -6.03 -6.15
C LEU A 90 7.91 -5.72 -6.51
N ALA A 91 8.36 -4.48 -6.30
CA ALA A 91 9.77 -4.14 -6.37
C ALA A 91 10.55 -4.79 -5.21
N GLU A 92 11.80 -5.15 -5.49
CA GLU A 92 12.84 -5.45 -4.52
C GLU A 92 13.71 -4.22 -4.26
N SER A 93 14.06 -3.48 -5.32
CA SER A 93 14.89 -2.27 -5.23
C SER A 93 14.57 -1.26 -6.32
N VAL A 94 14.84 0.02 -6.03
CA VAL A 94 14.71 1.13 -6.99
C VAL A 94 15.99 1.95 -6.99
N GLU A 95 16.54 2.23 -8.18
CA GLU A 95 17.75 3.02 -8.37
C GLU A 95 17.50 4.13 -9.40
N SER A 96 17.95 5.36 -9.11
CA SER A 96 17.90 6.48 -10.07
C SER A 96 19.23 6.72 -10.76
N SER A 97 19.16 7.19 -12.00
CA SER A 97 20.27 7.94 -12.59
C SER A 97 20.53 9.24 -11.83
N ALA A 98 21.74 9.80 -12.00
CA ALA A 98 22.14 11.04 -11.33
C ALA A 98 21.30 12.27 -11.72
N ASP A 99 20.67 12.24 -12.91
CA ASP A 99 19.79 13.29 -13.42
C ASP A 99 18.30 13.02 -13.17
N ALA A 100 17.96 11.94 -12.45
CA ALA A 100 16.59 11.50 -12.16
C ALA A 100 15.70 11.31 -13.40
N LYS A 101 16.31 10.96 -14.54
CA LYS A 101 15.63 10.66 -15.80
C LYS A 101 15.52 9.17 -16.11
N THR A 102 16.23 8.32 -15.37
CA THR A 102 16.12 6.87 -15.49
C THR A 102 15.87 6.28 -14.12
N TRP A 103 14.86 5.44 -14.01
CA TRP A 103 14.55 4.66 -12.82
C TRP A 103 14.63 3.18 -13.16
N THR A 104 15.56 2.48 -12.51
CA THR A 104 15.72 1.03 -12.64
C THR A 104 15.06 0.36 -11.44
N ILE A 105 14.09 -0.49 -11.70
CA ILE A 105 13.35 -1.25 -10.70
C ILE A 105 13.66 -2.73 -10.88
N LYS A 106 14.23 -3.34 -9.84
CA LYS A 106 14.34 -4.80 -9.77
C LYS A 106 13.11 -5.33 -9.07
N MET A 107 12.48 -6.34 -9.65
CA MET A 107 11.26 -6.97 -9.17
C MET A 107 11.58 -8.23 -8.37
N ARG A 108 10.71 -8.54 -7.40
CA ARG A 108 10.81 -9.76 -6.61
C ARG A 108 10.61 -10.99 -7.50
N GLN A 109 11.47 -11.99 -7.31
CA GLN A 109 11.34 -13.27 -8.00
C GLN A 109 10.41 -14.22 -7.25
N GLY A 110 9.79 -15.15 -7.98
CA GLY A 110 8.92 -16.19 -7.39
C GLY A 110 7.53 -15.71 -6.98
N VAL A 111 7.16 -14.47 -7.31
CA VAL A 111 5.79 -13.97 -7.16
C VAL A 111 4.94 -14.50 -8.32
N THR A 112 3.71 -14.91 -8.03
CA THR A 112 2.76 -15.43 -9.02
C THR A 112 1.41 -14.73 -8.91
N PHE A 113 0.75 -14.52 -10.04
CA PHE A 113 -0.66 -14.15 -10.08
C PHE A 113 -1.56 -15.29 -9.53
N HIS A 114 -2.83 -14.98 -9.29
CA HIS A 114 -3.80 -15.96 -8.77
C HIS A 114 -4.04 -17.16 -9.68
N ASN A 115 -3.74 -17.05 -10.98
CA ASN A 115 -3.80 -18.14 -11.95
C ASN A 115 -2.52 -19.00 -11.99
N GLY A 116 -1.51 -18.67 -11.17
CA GLY A 116 -0.24 -19.37 -11.08
C GLY A 116 0.84 -18.93 -12.08
N GLN A 117 0.55 -17.98 -12.98
CA GLN A 117 1.58 -17.40 -13.85
C GLN A 117 2.56 -16.55 -13.03
N PRO A 118 3.86 -16.57 -13.35
CA PRO A 118 4.83 -15.71 -12.68
C PRO A 118 4.57 -14.24 -13.00
N VAL A 119 4.82 -13.35 -12.04
CA VAL A 119 4.84 -11.91 -12.27
C VAL A 119 6.22 -11.52 -12.81
N THR A 120 6.25 -10.85 -13.96
CA THR A 120 7.49 -10.48 -14.66
C THR A 120 7.55 -9.00 -15.03
N ALA A 121 8.72 -8.54 -15.48
CA ALA A 121 8.93 -7.20 -16.00
C ALA A 121 8.07 -6.91 -17.25
N ASP A 122 7.74 -7.93 -18.05
CA ASP A 122 6.85 -7.80 -19.21
C ASP A 122 5.42 -7.42 -18.81
N ASP A 123 4.92 -7.93 -17.68
CA ASP A 123 3.61 -7.54 -17.14
C ASP A 123 3.59 -6.08 -16.70
N ALA A 124 4.68 -5.61 -16.09
CA ALA A 124 4.84 -4.19 -15.78
C ALA A 124 4.91 -3.35 -17.05
N TRP A 125 5.67 -3.77 -18.06
CA TRP A 125 5.74 -3.08 -19.35
C TRP A 125 4.35 -2.97 -19.98
N LYS A 126 3.59 -4.07 -20.09
CA LYS A 126 2.22 -4.03 -20.66
C LYS A 126 1.27 -3.20 -19.81
N THR A 127 1.35 -3.30 -18.49
CA THR A 127 0.55 -2.49 -17.55
C THR A 127 0.74 -1.00 -17.81
N PHE A 128 1.97 -0.50 -17.84
CA PHE A 128 2.21 0.93 -18.02
C PHE A 128 1.92 1.39 -19.46
N ASN A 129 2.14 0.55 -20.47
CA ASN A 129 1.69 0.86 -21.83
C ASN A 129 0.16 0.96 -21.92
N ARG A 130 -0.58 0.07 -21.26
CA ARG A 130 -2.04 0.14 -21.13
C ARG A 130 -2.48 1.45 -20.46
N ILE A 131 -1.83 1.85 -19.38
CA ILE A 131 -2.14 3.11 -18.68
C ILE A 131 -1.86 4.33 -19.57
N LEU A 132 -0.80 4.29 -20.38
CA LEU A 132 -0.40 5.38 -21.27
C LEU A 132 -1.23 5.47 -22.56
N ASP A 133 -1.89 4.40 -22.96
CA ASP A 133 -2.80 4.38 -24.11
C ASP A 133 -4.03 5.27 -23.84
N GLU A 134 -4.28 6.24 -24.72
CA GLU A 134 -5.43 7.14 -24.61
C GLU A 134 -6.76 6.42 -24.76
N ALA A 135 -6.79 5.30 -25.50
CA ALA A 135 -8.00 4.53 -25.74
C ALA A 135 -8.52 3.84 -24.47
N THR A 136 -7.65 3.60 -23.47
CA THR A 136 -8.06 2.95 -22.21
C THR A 136 -8.69 3.93 -21.23
N ALA A 137 -8.50 5.24 -21.44
CA ALA A 137 -8.95 6.30 -20.54
C ALA A 137 -8.56 6.06 -19.06
N ALA A 138 -7.36 5.51 -18.83
CA ALA A 138 -6.89 5.18 -17.50
C ALA A 138 -6.87 6.39 -16.56
N ALA A 139 -7.40 6.22 -15.34
CA ALA A 139 -7.64 7.30 -14.39
C ALA A 139 -6.37 8.06 -13.98
N ALA A 140 -5.24 7.34 -13.90
CA ALA A 140 -3.97 7.89 -13.46
C ALA A 140 -3.00 8.22 -14.61
N ARG A 141 -3.42 8.16 -15.88
CA ARG A 141 -2.55 8.34 -17.06
C ARG A 141 -1.66 9.58 -16.96
N ALA A 142 -2.22 10.70 -16.50
CA ALA A 142 -1.51 11.98 -16.40
C ALA A 142 -0.24 11.91 -15.54
N ASN A 143 -0.15 10.98 -14.58
CA ASN A 143 0.99 10.82 -13.68
C ASN A 143 2.20 10.15 -14.37
N TYR A 144 2.03 9.61 -15.57
CA TYR A 144 3.03 8.79 -16.24
C TYR A 144 3.52 9.39 -17.56
N LEU A 145 3.02 10.56 -17.95
CA LEU A 145 3.28 11.18 -19.26
C LEU A 145 4.74 11.58 -19.49
N THR A 146 5.56 11.62 -18.44
CA THR A 146 7.00 11.87 -18.55
C THR A 146 7.76 10.64 -19.07
N ILE A 147 7.20 9.43 -18.97
CA ILE A 147 7.77 8.19 -19.48
C ILE A 147 7.88 8.26 -21.00
N ALA A 148 9.12 8.27 -21.50
CA ALA A 148 9.45 8.26 -22.92
C ALA A 148 9.61 6.84 -23.46
N SER A 149 10.17 5.93 -22.65
CA SER A 149 10.22 4.49 -22.95
C SER A 149 10.28 3.67 -21.68
N ILE A 150 9.92 2.39 -21.81
CA ILE A 150 10.04 1.38 -20.77
C ILE A 150 10.81 0.22 -21.38
N ASP A 151 11.94 -0.13 -20.77
CA ASP A 151 12.75 -1.28 -21.18
C ASP A 151 12.67 -2.39 -20.14
N THR A 152 12.73 -3.63 -20.60
CA THR A 152 12.73 -4.85 -19.78
C THR A 152 13.94 -5.71 -20.17
N PRO A 153 15.16 -5.35 -19.72
CA PRO A 153 16.38 -6.04 -20.17
C PRO A 153 16.45 -7.51 -19.74
N ASP A 154 15.67 -7.89 -18.73
CA ASP A 154 15.45 -9.26 -18.27
C ASP A 154 14.06 -9.39 -17.62
N ASP A 155 13.71 -10.61 -17.23
CA ASP A 155 12.38 -10.96 -16.69
C ASP A 155 12.01 -10.26 -15.39
N TYR A 156 12.97 -9.63 -14.68
CA TYR A 156 12.76 -9.05 -13.36
C TYR A 156 13.31 -7.63 -13.23
N THR A 157 13.60 -6.96 -14.34
CA THR A 157 14.09 -5.58 -14.34
C THR A 157 13.23 -4.73 -15.24
N VAL A 158 12.69 -3.64 -14.69
CA VAL A 158 11.94 -2.62 -15.43
C VAL A 158 12.73 -1.32 -15.37
N VAL A 159 12.97 -0.71 -16.53
CA VAL A 159 13.68 0.57 -16.63
C VAL A 159 12.74 1.60 -17.23
N PHE A 160 12.37 2.61 -16.44
CA PHE A 160 11.62 3.76 -16.92
C PHE A 160 12.58 4.86 -17.37
N ASN A 161 12.53 5.21 -18.65
CA ASN A 161 13.29 6.34 -19.21
C ASN A 161 12.36 7.52 -19.40
N LEU A 162 12.74 8.67 -18.86
CA LEU A 162 11.89 9.85 -18.78
C LEU A 162 12.40 10.97 -19.69
N SER A 163 11.46 11.69 -20.30
CA SER A 163 11.73 12.88 -21.10
C SER A 163 12.32 14.04 -20.28
N GLN A 164 12.00 14.08 -18.99
CA GLN A 164 12.48 15.06 -18.02
C GLN A 164 12.61 14.43 -16.63
N ALA A 165 13.31 15.09 -15.71
CA ALA A 165 13.42 14.62 -14.34
C ALA A 165 12.04 14.64 -13.67
N ASP A 166 11.61 13.51 -13.11
CA ASP A 166 10.31 13.36 -12.46
C ASP A 166 10.43 12.39 -11.28
N VAL A 167 10.70 12.96 -10.11
CA VAL A 167 10.76 12.21 -8.84
C VAL A 167 9.36 11.79 -8.35
N PRO A 168 8.29 12.61 -8.50
CA PRO A 168 6.92 12.19 -8.19
C PRO A 168 6.46 10.89 -8.86
N LEU A 169 7.09 10.44 -9.94
CA LEU A 169 6.83 9.13 -10.54
C LEU A 169 6.84 7.99 -9.50
N LEU A 170 7.79 7.98 -8.55
CA LEU A 170 7.84 6.92 -7.53
C LEU A 170 6.59 6.90 -6.63
N ALA A 171 6.06 8.08 -6.30
CA ALA A 171 4.81 8.20 -5.56
C ALA A 171 3.63 7.67 -6.38
N ALA A 172 3.60 7.93 -7.69
CA ALA A 172 2.58 7.42 -8.59
C ALA A 172 2.61 5.88 -8.69
N LEU A 173 3.82 5.30 -8.78
CA LEU A 173 4.06 3.85 -8.80
C LEU A 173 3.60 3.13 -7.52
N ALA A 174 3.27 3.86 -6.45
CA ALA A 174 2.75 3.31 -5.20
C ALA A 174 1.23 3.37 -5.06
N THR A 175 0.53 3.89 -6.06
CA THR A 175 -0.93 4.03 -6.02
C THR A 175 -1.64 2.79 -6.52
N THR A 176 -2.88 2.59 -6.07
CA THR A 176 -3.77 1.52 -6.55
C THR A 176 -3.89 1.50 -8.08
N ASN A 177 -3.93 2.67 -8.72
CA ASN A 177 -4.04 2.77 -10.17
C ASN A 177 -2.74 2.45 -10.93
N ALA A 178 -1.67 2.11 -10.22
CA ALA A 178 -0.40 1.62 -10.77
C ALA A 178 -0.24 0.10 -10.62
N ALA A 179 -1.29 -0.60 -10.16
CA ALA A 179 -1.26 -2.03 -9.94
C ALA A 179 -0.83 -2.81 -11.19
N ILE A 180 0.03 -3.81 -11.00
CA ILE A 180 0.49 -4.71 -12.07
C ILE A 180 -0.60 -5.73 -12.37
N VAL A 181 -0.93 -5.87 -13.65
CA VAL A 181 -1.97 -6.77 -14.16
C VAL A 181 -1.33 -7.81 -15.07
N ASP A 182 -1.83 -9.04 -15.01
CA ASP A 182 -1.40 -10.13 -15.88
C ASP A 182 -1.58 -9.73 -17.36
N THR A 183 -0.49 -9.87 -18.13
CA THR A 183 -0.49 -9.74 -19.58
C THR A 183 -1.69 -10.44 -20.25
N ALA A 184 -2.00 -11.67 -19.85
CA ALA A 184 -3.06 -12.45 -20.47
C ALA A 184 -4.45 -11.82 -20.26
N ASP A 185 -4.68 -11.20 -19.10
CA ASP A 185 -5.91 -10.49 -18.80
C ASP A 185 -6.01 -9.18 -19.60
N ILE A 186 -4.88 -8.50 -19.80
CA ILE A 186 -4.80 -7.30 -20.65
C ILE A 186 -5.15 -7.66 -22.11
N GLU A 187 -4.55 -8.71 -22.66
CA GLU A 187 -4.72 -9.12 -24.05
C GLU A 187 -6.12 -9.68 -24.34
N SER A 188 -6.69 -10.42 -23.39
CA SER A 188 -8.05 -10.96 -23.51
C SER A 188 -9.14 -9.92 -23.21
N GLY A 189 -8.78 -8.79 -22.60
CA GLY A 189 -9.73 -7.78 -22.11
C GLY A 189 -10.44 -8.18 -20.81
N ALA A 190 -9.95 -9.21 -20.11
CA ALA A 190 -10.54 -9.72 -18.87
C ALA A 190 -10.26 -8.84 -17.64
N VAL A 191 -9.37 -7.84 -17.73
CA VAL A 191 -9.02 -6.92 -16.61
C VAL A 191 -10.25 -6.29 -15.94
N ALA A 192 -11.32 -6.04 -16.72
CA ALA A 192 -12.52 -5.35 -16.24
C ALA A 192 -13.69 -6.29 -15.90
N THR A 193 -13.51 -7.61 -15.97
CA THR A 193 -14.62 -8.56 -15.82
C THR A 193 -14.75 -9.09 -14.38
N LEU A 194 -15.99 -9.09 -13.87
CA LEU A 194 -16.41 -9.79 -12.65
C LEU A 194 -16.72 -11.26 -12.95
#